data_AF-A0A564YJB1-F1
#
_entry.id   AF-A0A564YJB1-F1
#
_cell.length_a   1.000
_cell.length_b   1.000
_cell.length_c   1.000
_cell.angle_alpha   90.00
_cell.angle_beta   90.00
_cell.angle_gamma   90.00
#
_symmetry.space_group_name_H-M   'P 1'
#
loop_
_entity.id
_entity.type
_entity.pdbx_description
1 polymer ?
#
loop_
_entity_poly.entity_id
_entity_poly.type
_entity_poly.pdbx_seq_one_letter_code
_entity_poly.pdbx_strand_id
1 'polypeptide(L)' 'RSKISGITNQGATCYLNTLLQILFHTPDLTNRLFLVAQNTDFYELPQILQEILILFSNLLKGDGAPISAKSLTESFGWT' A
#
# COMPACT_ATOMS: atom_id res chain seq x y z
N ARG A 1 12.59 -9.01 16.44
CA ARG A 1 12.01 -7.85 15.72
C ARG A 1 11.48 -8.39 14.40
N SER A 2 10.21 -8.21 14.05
CA SER A 2 9.73 -8.63 12.71
C SER A 2 10.52 -7.90 11.63
N LYS A 3 10.85 -8.57 10.53
CA LYS A 3 11.55 -7.93 9.40
C LYS A 3 10.54 -7.08 8.63
N ILE A 4 10.91 -5.85 8.33
CA ILE A 4 10.07 -4.93 7.56
C ILE A 4 10.24 -5.24 6.08
N SER A 5 9.12 -5.39 5.36
CA SER A 5 9.11 -5.58 3.91
C SER A 5 9.27 -4.25 3.16
N GLY A 6 10.11 -4.26 2.12
CA GLY A 6 10.23 -3.17 1.17
C GLY A 6 9.17 -3.24 0.06
N ILE A 7 9.20 -2.27 -0.86
CA ILE A 7 8.40 -2.32 -2.10
C ILE A 7 9.36 -2.52 -3.27
N THR A 8 9.05 -3.48 -4.14
CA THR A 8 9.83 -3.76 -5.35
C THR A 8 9.87 -2.54 -6.25
N ASN A 9 11.07 -2.11 -6.68
CA ASN A 9 11.18 -1.07 -7.70
C ASN A 9 10.86 -1.67 -9.07
N GLN A 10 9.86 -1.14 -9.76
CA GLN A 10 9.35 -1.67 -11.02
C GLN A 10 9.84 -0.81 -12.20
N GLY A 11 11.11 -0.42 -12.15
CA GLY A 11 11.75 0.48 -13.11
C GLY A 11 11.98 1.86 -12.49
N ALA A 12 11.20 2.85 -12.93
CA ALA A 12 11.33 4.24 -12.51
C ALA A 12 10.39 4.61 -11.36
N THR A 13 10.04 3.68 -10.46
CA THR A 13 9.02 3.89 -9.41
C THR A 13 9.58 4.16 -8.02
N CYS A 14 10.90 4.37 -7.87
CA CYS A 14 11.54 4.54 -6.56
C CYS A 14 11.01 5.74 -5.75
N TYR A 15 10.61 6.83 -6.41
CA TYR A 15 9.99 7.99 -5.76
C TYR A 15 8.63 7.62 -5.16
N LEU A 16 7.82 6.86 -5.90
CA LEU A 16 6.51 6.39 -5.45
C LEU A 16 6.68 5.41 -4.30
N ASN A 17 7.61 4.46 -4.40
CA ASN A 17 7.89 3.51 -3.33
C ASN A 17 8.29 4.22 -2.03
N THR A 18 9.10 5.28 -2.14
CA THR A 18 9.51 6.11 -0.98
C THR A 18 8.29 6.80 -0.36
N LEU A 19 7.44 7.42 -1.18
CA LEU A 19 6.22 8.07 -0.70
C LEU A 19 5.27 7.07 -0.02
N LEU A 20 5.05 5.90 -0.62
CA LEU A 20 4.18 4.86 -0.07
C LEU A 20 4.68 4.36 1.29
N GLN A 21 5.99 4.20 1.46
CA GLN A 21 6.59 3.83 2.75
C GLN A 21 6.44 4.94 3.79
N ILE A 22 6.57 6.22 3.41
CA ILE A 22 6.32 7.36 4.32
C ILE A 22 4.86 7.34 4.79
N LEU A 23 3.91 7.18 3.87
CA LEU A 23 2.48 7.13 4.18
C LEU A 23 2.16 5.93 5.08
N PHE A 24 2.68 4.75 4.74
CA PHE A 24 2.51 3.52 5.53
C PHE A 24 3.01 3.69 6.98
N HIS A 25 4.17 4.31 7.15
CA HIS A 25 4.78 4.58 8.45
C HIS A 25 4.26 5.85 9.14
N THR A 26 3.18 6.46 8.65
CA THR A 26 2.47 7.55 9.32
C THR A 26 1.24 6.99 10.05
N PRO A 27 1.30 6.74 11.38
CA PRO A 27 0.27 5.95 12.07
C PRO A 27 -1.12 6.58 12.00
N ASP A 28 -1.22 7.90 12.13
CA ASP A 28 -2.51 8.60 12.07
C ASP A 28 -3.23 8.40 10.74
N LEU A 29 -2.48 8.36 9.63
CA LEU A 29 -3.02 8.11 8.30
C LEU A 29 -3.44 6.65 8.16
N THR A 30 -2.51 5.73 8.42
CA THR A 30 -2.73 4.29 8.24
C THR A 30 -3.88 3.78 9.13
N ASN A 31 -3.97 4.24 10.38
CA ASN A 31 -5.07 3.89 11.27
C ASN A 31 -6.42 4.38 10.76
N ARG A 32 -6.50 5.63 10.29
CA ARG A 32 -7.74 6.18 9.70
C ARG A 32 -8.14 5.43 8.44
N LEU A 33 -7.18 5.06 7.59
CA LEU A 33 -7.44 4.30 6.37
C LEU A 33 -8.03 2.91 6.70
N PHE A 34 -7.45 2.20 7.66
CA PHE A 34 -8.01 0.90 8.10
C PHE A 34 -9.35 1.03 8.83
N LEU A 35 -9.63 2.15 9.50
CA LEU A 35 -10.95 2.41 10.06
C LEU A 35 -11.99 2.64 8.95
N VAL A 36 -11.66 3.37 7.88
CA VAL A 36 -12.55 3.50 6.71
C VAL A 36 -12.86 2.13 6.13
N ALA A 37 -11.84 1.27 5.95
CA ALA A 37 -12.03 -0.09 5.44
C ALA A 37 -12.88 -1.01 6.32
N GLN A 38 -12.99 -0.71 7.62
CA GLN A 38 -13.87 -1.46 8.55
C GLN A 38 -15.32 -1.00 8.49
N ASN A 39 -15.57 0.25 8.09
CA ASN A 39 -16.89 0.88 8.11
C ASN A 39 -17.53 1.01 6.73
N THR A 40 -16.86 0.57 5.68
CA THR A 40 -17.32 0.66 4.29
C THR A 40 -17.02 -0.65 3.60
N ASP A 41 -17.95 -1.14 2.76
CA ASP A 41 -17.70 -2.33 1.97
C ASP A 41 -16.50 -2.09 1.05
N PHE A 42 -15.59 -3.06 1.01
CA PHE A 42 -14.36 -2.97 0.23
C PHE A 42 -14.64 -2.65 -1.25
N TYR A 43 -15.71 -3.21 -1.82
CA TYR A 43 -16.07 -3.02 -3.23
C TYR A 43 -16.74 -1.67 -3.50
N GLU A 44 -17.18 -0.94 -2.46
CA GLU A 44 -17.70 0.42 -2.57
C GLU A 44 -16.60 1.48 -2.54
N LEU A 45 -15.37 1.11 -2.15
CA LEU A 45 -14.25 2.03 -2.13
C LEU A 45 -13.75 2.32 -3.57
N PRO A 46 -13.24 3.54 -3.84
CA PRO A 46 -12.47 3.80 -5.06
C PRO A 46 -11.33 2.78 -5.24
N GLN A 47 -11.11 2.32 -6.48
CA GLN A 47 -10.11 1.29 -6.81
C GLN A 47 -8.71 1.61 -6.26
N ILE A 48 -8.30 2.89 -6.29
CA ILE A 48 -7.03 3.33 -5.72
C ILE A 48 -6.94 3.04 -4.22
N LEU A 49 -8.01 3.30 -3.45
CA LEU A 49 -8.03 3.04 -2.01
C LEU A 49 -8.01 1.54 -1.72
N GLN A 50 -8.70 0.74 -2.53
CA GLN A 50 -8.65 -0.73 -2.47
C GLN A 50 -7.20 -1.22 -2.62
N GLU A 51 -6.48 -0.74 -3.64
CA GLU A 51 -5.09 -1.15 -3.90
C GLU A 51 -4.11 -0.67 -2.83
N ILE A 52 -4.29 0.54 -2.27
CA ILE A 52 -3.49 1.00 -1.13
C ILE A 52 -3.72 0.10 0.09
N LEU A 53 -4.98 -0.24 0.40
CA LEU A 53 -5.33 -1.11 1.52
C LEU A 53 -4.73 -2.51 1.37
N ILE A 54 -4.76 -3.09 0.16
CA ILE A 54 -4.12 -4.37 -0.14
C ILE A 54 -2.61 -4.27 0.07
N LEU A 55 -1.96 -3.25 -0.52
CA LEU A 55 -0.52 -3.04 -0.39
C LEU A 55 -0.09 -2.89 1.08
N PHE A 56 -0.78 -2.04 1.85
CA PHE A 56 -0.47 -1.80 3.26
C PHE A 56 -0.72 -3.04 4.12
N SER A 57 -1.78 -3.80 3.84
CA SER A 57 -2.04 -5.08 4.50
C SER A 57 -0.93 -6.09 4.27
N ASN A 58 -0.39 -6.15 3.04
CA ASN A 58 0.73 -7.01 2.70
C ASN A 58 2.02 -6.54 3.40
N LEU A 59 2.29 -5.23 3.46
CA LEU A 59 3.44 -4.68 4.16
C LEU A 59 3.41 -4.97 5.66
N LEU A 60 2.23 -4.95 6.29
CA LEU A 60 2.05 -5.33 7.70
C LEU A 60 2.32 -6.81 7.96
N LYS A 61 1.89 -7.69 7.04
CA LYS A 61 2.06 -9.15 7.14
C LYS A 61 3.43 -9.64 6.67
N GLY A 62 4.21 -8.75 6.04
CA GLY A 62 5.47 -9.08 5.40
C GLY A 62 6.52 -9.63 6.37
N ASP A 63 7.41 -10.46 5.83
CA ASP A 63 8.50 -11.15 6.53
C ASP A 63 9.89 -10.63 6.13
N GLY A 64 9.94 -9.47 5.46
CA GLY A 64 11.14 -8.89 4.88
C GLY A 64 11.27 -9.10 3.38
N ALA A 65 10.48 -9.98 2.75
CA ALA A 65 10.41 -10.06 1.30
C ALA A 65 9.77 -8.79 0.70
N PRO A 66 10.28 -8.26 -0.43
CA PRO A 66 9.72 -7.07 -1.04
C PRO A 66 8.37 -7.35 -1.72
N ILE A 67 7.45 -6.39 -1.64
CA ILE A 67 6.08 -6.49 -2.18
C ILE A 67 5.95 -5.64 -3.44
N SER A 68 5.22 -6.13 -4.44
CA SER A 68 4.95 -5.40 -5.67
C SER A 68 3.85 -4.35 -5.48
N ALA A 69 4.04 -3.16 -6.06
CA ALA A 69 3.01 -2.12 -6.15
C ALA A 69 2.35 -2.05 -7.55
N LYS A 70 2.49 -3.11 -8.37
CA LYS A 70 1.99 -3.12 -9.77
C LYS A 70 0.51 -2.78 -9.87
N SER A 71 -0.31 -3.48 -9.09
CA SER A 71 -1.77 -3.31 -9.11
C SER A 71 -2.17 -1.88 -8.73
N LEU A 72 -1.45 -1.28 -7.78
CA LEU A 72 -1.65 0.12 -7.42
C LEU A 72 -1.30 1.07 -8.57
N THR A 73 -0.15 0.88 -9.24
CA THR A 73 0.20 1.72 -10.40
C THR A 73 -0.75 1.55 -11.58
N GLU A 74 -1.26 0.33 -11.80
CA GLU A 74 -2.29 0.06 -12.82
C GLU A 74 -3.61 0.76 -12.48
N SER A 75 -3.98 0.87 -11.20
CA SER A 75 -5.17 1.63 -10.76
C SER A 75 -5.05 3.14 -11.01
N PHE A 76 -3.83 3.68 -11.21
CA PHE A 76 -3.61 5.06 -11.63
C PHE A 76 -3.73 5.24 -13.15
N GLY A 77 -3.89 4.15 -13.91
CA GLY A 77 -3.80 4.16 -15.37
C GLY A 77 -2.38 4.32 -15.91
N TRP A 78 -1.36 4.03 -15.08
CA TRP A 78 0.05 4.06 -15.53
C TRP A 78 0.41 2.69 -16.10
N THR A 79 0.70 2.65 -17.41
CA THR A 79 1.17 1.45 -18.14
C THR A 79 2.68 1.47 -18.33
#